data_AF-A0A2R8BNN4-F1
#
_entry.id   AF-A0A2R8BNN4-F1
#
_cell.length_a   1.000
_cell.length_b   1.000
_cell.length_c   1.000
_cell.angle_alpha   90.00
_cell.angle_beta   90.00
_cell.angle_gamma   90.00
#
_symmetry.space_group_name_H-M   'P 1'
#
loop_
_entity.id
_entity.type
_entity.pdbx_description
1 polymer ?
#
loop_
_entity_poly.entity_id
_entity_poly.type
_entity_poly.pdbx_seq_one_letter_code
_entity_poly.pdbx_strand_id
1 'polypeptide(L)'
;MMATEISNLGELADQYADRGYVEVLSDVRDGRPFGLRVGGIRPGPTAVVAGYSPIARDIYGRLLELPSLSRLRGSLVLITLDALDVTSIDEKLVEQIGPVDRTLHLPFPSGEERETAVRQGYWTVLKLCAQLGMISGRGVSMPS
;
A
#
# COMPACT_ATOMS: atom_id res chain seq x y z
N MET A 1 6.82 -18.41 -22.18
CA MET A 1 6.96 -19.08 -20.88
C MET A 1 6.74 -17.99 -19.83
N MET A 2 5.49 -17.70 -19.48
CA MET A 2 5.08 -16.52 -18.69
C MET A 2 4.10 -16.96 -17.60
N ALA A 3 4.62 -17.37 -16.45
CA ALA A 3 3.83 -17.72 -15.27
C ALA A 3 4.66 -17.57 -13.98
N THR A 4 5.33 -16.42 -13.79
CA THR A 4 6.19 -16.19 -12.61
C THR A 4 6.00 -14.81 -11.97
N GLU A 5 4.95 -14.07 -12.33
CA GLU A 5 4.68 -12.74 -11.73
C GLU A 5 3.43 -12.70 -10.83
N ILE A 6 2.64 -13.78 -10.78
CA ILE A 6 1.40 -13.84 -9.97
C ILE A 6 1.69 -14.21 -8.50
N SER A 7 2.85 -14.80 -8.20
CA SER A 7 3.09 -15.44 -6.88
C SER A 7 3.51 -14.50 -5.75
N ASN A 8 4.00 -13.29 -6.02
CA ASN A 8 4.84 -12.64 -5.02
C ASN A 8 4.14 -11.55 -4.17
N LEU A 9 2.89 -11.16 -4.49
CA LEU A 9 2.09 -10.40 -3.51
C LEU A 9 1.58 -11.33 -2.39
N GLY A 10 1.26 -12.58 -2.74
CA GLY A 10 1.02 -13.65 -1.76
C GLY A 10 2.20 -13.83 -0.82
N GLU A 11 3.43 -13.85 -1.34
CA GLU A 11 4.64 -13.93 -0.50
C GLU A 11 4.80 -12.73 0.45
N LEU A 12 4.51 -11.50 -0.03
CA LEU A 12 4.55 -10.31 0.82
C LEU A 12 3.43 -10.38 1.88
N ALA A 13 2.23 -10.81 1.49
CA ALA A 13 1.12 -11.04 2.40
C ALA A 13 1.50 -12.05 3.48
N ASP A 14 2.01 -13.22 3.11
CA ASP A 14 2.42 -14.29 4.03
C ASP A 14 3.54 -13.83 4.98
N GLN A 15 4.50 -13.05 4.49
CA GLN A 15 5.62 -12.55 5.30
C GLN A 15 5.17 -11.58 6.41
N TYR A 16 4.10 -10.82 6.19
CA TYR A 16 3.66 -9.77 7.10
C TYR A 16 2.29 -10.04 7.76
N ALA A 17 1.55 -11.07 7.36
CA ALA A 17 0.25 -11.44 7.92
C ALA A 17 0.29 -11.76 9.42
N ASP A 18 1.41 -12.32 9.91
CA ASP A 18 1.61 -12.59 11.34
C ASP A 18 1.76 -11.31 12.19
N ARG A 19 1.94 -10.16 11.54
CA ARG A 19 1.96 -8.88 12.24
C ARG A 19 0.52 -8.43 12.40
N GLY A 20 -0.04 -8.51 13.61
CA GLY A 20 -1.45 -8.18 13.94
C GLY A 20 -1.92 -6.73 13.67
N TYR A 21 -1.22 -5.96 12.84
CA TYR A 21 -1.60 -4.67 12.29
C TYR A 21 -1.58 -4.67 10.75
N VAL A 22 -1.39 -5.82 10.09
CA VAL A 22 -1.44 -6.00 8.64
C VAL A 22 -2.53 -7.01 8.31
N GLU A 23 -3.38 -6.67 7.36
CA GLU A 23 -4.45 -7.50 6.82
C GLU A 23 -4.25 -7.65 5.31
N VAL A 24 -4.45 -8.86 4.79
CA VAL A 24 -4.36 -9.15 3.35
C VAL A 24 -5.73 -8.90 2.73
N LEU A 25 -5.76 -8.11 1.65
CA LEU A 25 -6.97 -7.86 0.89
C LEU A 25 -6.97 -8.76 -0.35
N SER A 26 -8.02 -9.58 -0.47
CA SER A 26 -8.17 -10.56 -1.53
C SER A 26 -9.50 -10.40 -2.25
N ASP A 27 -9.49 -10.66 -3.54
CA ASP A 27 -10.71 -10.69 -4.34
C ASP A 27 -11.59 -11.84 -3.84
N VAL A 28 -12.85 -11.54 -3.55
CA VAL A 28 -13.81 -12.50 -2.97
C VAL A 28 -14.17 -13.63 -3.95
N ARG A 29 -13.91 -13.45 -5.24
CA ARG A 29 -14.35 -14.36 -6.30
C ARG A 29 -13.35 -15.49 -6.50
N ASP A 30 -12.06 -15.16 -6.50
CA ASP A 30 -10.98 -16.11 -6.77
C ASP A 30 -9.97 -16.25 -5.62
N GLY A 31 -10.10 -15.44 -4.56
CA GLY A 31 -9.20 -15.45 -3.40
C GLY A 31 -7.83 -14.81 -3.68
N ARG A 32 -7.61 -14.23 -4.86
CA ARG A 32 -6.32 -13.68 -5.23
C ARG A 32 -6.03 -12.39 -4.44
N PRO A 33 -4.86 -12.26 -3.80
CA PRO A 33 -4.51 -11.04 -3.10
C PRO A 33 -4.32 -9.90 -4.10
N PHE A 34 -4.89 -8.73 -3.80
CA PHE A 34 -4.73 -7.51 -4.59
C PHE A 34 -4.11 -6.36 -3.81
N GLY A 35 -4.03 -6.49 -2.47
CA GLY A 35 -3.45 -5.46 -1.64
C GLY A 35 -3.27 -5.85 -0.18
N LEU A 36 -2.83 -4.88 0.60
CA LEU A 36 -2.63 -4.98 2.05
C LEU A 36 -3.28 -3.79 2.73
N ARG A 37 -3.90 -4.00 3.90
CA ARG A 37 -4.26 -2.93 4.82
C ARG A 37 -3.29 -2.94 6.00
N VAL A 38 -2.80 -1.76 6.36
CA VAL A 38 -1.92 -1.55 7.50
C VAL A 38 -2.60 -0.61 8.49
N GLY A 39 -2.63 -0.97 9.77
CA GLY A 39 -3.20 -0.16 10.84
C GLY A 39 -4.68 -0.49 11.10
N GLY A 40 -5.51 0.54 11.25
CA GLY A 40 -6.93 0.42 11.54
C GLY A 40 -7.28 0.25 13.03
N ILE A 41 -6.29 -0.05 13.88
CA ILE A 41 -6.49 -0.22 15.34
C ILE A 41 -6.88 1.10 16.01
N ARG A 42 -6.38 2.23 15.52
CA ARG A 42 -6.63 3.56 16.08
C ARG A 42 -7.48 4.40 15.12
N PRO A 43 -8.49 5.14 15.61
CA PRO A 43 -9.27 6.04 14.76
C PRO A 43 -8.41 7.09 14.04
N GLY A 44 -8.67 7.26 12.76
CA GLY A 44 -7.99 8.19 11.87
C GLY A 44 -8.43 7.98 10.41
N PRO A 45 -7.81 8.72 9.47
CA PRO A 45 -8.20 8.67 8.06
C PRO A 45 -7.71 7.41 7.35
N THR A 46 -8.36 7.07 6.25
CA THR A 46 -7.95 6.01 5.35
C THR A 46 -7.24 6.59 4.13
N ALA A 47 -6.00 6.16 3.91
CA ALA A 47 -5.23 6.48 2.71
C ALA A 47 -5.07 5.24 1.83
N VAL A 48 -5.35 5.36 0.53
CA VAL A 48 -5.07 4.33 -0.47
C VAL A 48 -3.83 4.72 -1.26
N VAL A 49 -2.89 3.79 -1.41
CA VAL A 49 -1.71 3.94 -2.26
C VAL A 49 -1.77 2.87 -3.33
N ALA A 50 -1.94 3.30 -4.58
CA ALA A 50 -2.05 2.42 -5.73
C ALA A 50 -0.82 2.56 -6.63
N GLY A 51 -0.27 1.44 -7.09
CA GLY A 51 0.85 1.45 -8.04
C GLY A 51 0.99 0.16 -8.81
N TYR A 52 1.89 0.13 -9.79
CA TYR A 52 2.18 -1.06 -10.59
C TYR A 52 3.44 -1.77 -10.09
N SER A 53 3.38 -3.11 -10.09
CA SER A 53 4.55 -3.96 -9.91
C SER A 53 5.63 -3.70 -10.98
N PRO A 54 6.92 -3.90 -10.68
CA PRO A 54 7.47 -4.32 -9.39
C PRO A 54 7.75 -3.15 -8.41
N ILE A 55 7.71 -1.89 -8.87
CA ILE A 55 8.17 -0.74 -8.08
C ILE A 55 7.27 -0.49 -6.86
N ALA A 56 5.94 -0.58 -7.02
CA ALA A 56 5.03 -0.44 -5.88
C ALA A 56 5.36 -1.44 -4.76
N ARG A 57 5.73 -2.67 -5.13
CA ARG A 57 6.02 -3.74 -4.18
C ARG A 57 7.30 -3.47 -3.38
N ASP A 58 8.36 -2.99 -4.04
CA ASP A 58 9.58 -2.58 -3.34
C ASP A 58 9.31 -1.44 -2.35
N ILE A 59 8.45 -0.49 -2.73
CA ILE A 59 8.02 0.61 -1.85
C ILE A 59 7.25 0.05 -0.65
N TYR A 60 6.32 -0.87 -0.87
CA TYR A 60 5.51 -1.48 0.19
C TYR A 60 6.37 -2.30 1.15
N GLY A 61 7.32 -3.10 0.65
CA GLY A 61 8.28 -3.83 1.48
C GLY A 61 9.04 -2.88 2.42
N ARG A 62 9.61 -1.79 1.89
CA ARG A 62 10.29 -0.78 2.71
C ARG A 62 9.38 -0.10 3.74
N LEU A 63 8.11 0.14 3.40
CA LEU A 63 7.15 0.68 4.35
C LEU A 63 6.92 -0.33 5.48
N LEU A 64 6.63 -1.59 5.16
CA LEU A 64 6.31 -2.65 6.13
C LEU A 64 7.47 -3.01 7.06
N GLU A 65 8.70 -2.65 6.71
CA GLU A 65 9.86 -2.73 7.62
C GLU A 65 9.82 -1.71 8.77
N LEU A 66 9.00 -0.66 8.68
CA LEU A 66 8.92 0.37 9.70
C LEU A 66 8.20 -0.12 10.97
N PRO A 67 8.88 -0.17 12.14
CA PRO A 67 8.25 -0.59 13.39
C PRO A 67 7.12 0.34 13.84
N SER A 68 7.18 1.61 13.42
CA SER A 68 6.22 2.66 13.76
C SER A 68 4.86 2.48 13.07
N LEU A 69 4.73 1.64 12.04
CA LEU A 69 3.43 1.39 11.37
C LEU A 69 2.39 0.79 12.31
N SER A 70 2.81 0.00 13.30
CA SER A 70 1.93 -0.49 14.37
C SER A 70 1.22 0.63 15.16
N ARG A 71 1.73 1.87 15.07
CA ARG A 71 1.20 3.06 15.76
C ARG A 71 0.43 4.01 14.85
N LEU A 72 0.27 3.67 13.58
CA LEU A 72 -0.47 4.45 12.60
C LEU A 72 -1.88 4.76 13.11
N ARG A 73 -2.34 6.00 12.93
CA ARG A 73 -3.75 6.36 13.08
C ARG A 73 -4.47 6.16 11.75
N GLY A 74 -5.66 5.59 11.80
CA GLY A 74 -6.40 5.23 10.61
C GLY A 74 -5.76 4.04 9.88
N SER A 75 -5.99 3.95 8.58
CA SER A 75 -5.63 2.78 7.77
C SER A 75 -4.87 3.21 6.52
N LEU A 76 -3.76 2.53 6.24
CA LEU A 76 -3.02 2.67 4.98
C LEU A 76 -3.27 1.42 4.14
N VAL A 77 -3.93 1.59 3.00
CA VAL A 77 -4.28 0.51 2.07
C VAL A 77 -3.33 0.57 0.87
N LEU A 78 -2.59 -0.51 0.63
CA LEU A 78 -1.56 -0.63 -0.40
C LEU A 78 -2.08 -1.57 -1.49
N ILE A 79 -2.23 -1.11 -2.72
CA ILE A 79 -2.88 -1.86 -3.81
C ILE A 79 -1.95 -1.94 -5.02
N THR A 80 -1.79 -3.14 -5.55
CA THR A 80 -1.13 -3.36 -6.85
C THR A 80 -2.15 -3.36 -7.97
N LEU A 81 -2.05 -2.38 -8.88
CA LEU A 81 -2.99 -2.20 -9.99
C LEU A 81 -2.95 -3.34 -11.00
N ASP A 82 -1.81 -4.01 -11.16
CA ASP A 82 -1.65 -5.20 -12.00
C ASP A 82 -2.38 -6.46 -11.46
N ALA A 83 -2.70 -6.48 -10.17
CA ALA A 83 -3.52 -7.54 -9.58
C ALA A 83 -5.03 -7.24 -9.68
N LEU A 84 -5.40 -6.00 -10.00
CA LEU A 84 -6.78 -5.59 -10.23
C LEU A 84 -7.11 -5.73 -11.71
N ASP A 85 -7.89 -6.74 -12.06
CA ASP A 85 -8.54 -6.77 -13.38
C ASP A 85 -9.64 -5.67 -13.38
N VAL A 86 -9.79 -4.95 -14.50
CA VAL A 86 -10.76 -3.86 -14.65
C VAL A 86 -12.20 -4.36 -14.45
N THR A 87 -12.43 -5.65 -14.69
CA THR A 87 -13.70 -6.34 -14.40
C THR A 87 -13.88 -6.73 -12.93
N SER A 88 -12.89 -6.46 -12.08
CA SER A 88 -12.84 -6.80 -10.64
C SER A 88 -13.10 -5.63 -9.70
N ILE A 89 -13.16 -4.40 -10.21
CA ILE A 89 -13.51 -3.24 -9.39
C ILE A 89 -15.04 -3.23 -9.26
N ASP A 90 -15.54 -4.00 -8.29
CA ASP A 90 -16.95 -4.07 -7.95
C ASP A 90 -17.24 -3.42 -6.59
N GLU A 91 -18.52 -3.37 -6.22
CA GLU A 91 -18.96 -2.83 -4.93
C GLU A 91 -18.32 -3.55 -3.74
N LYS A 92 -18.04 -4.86 -3.86
CA LYS A 92 -17.45 -5.66 -2.77
C LYS A 92 -16.01 -5.26 -2.51
N LEU A 93 -15.25 -4.93 -3.56
CA LEU A 93 -13.89 -4.40 -3.41
C LEU A 93 -13.90 -3.04 -2.70
N VAL A 94 -14.84 -2.17 -3.06
CA VAL A 94 -15.00 -0.84 -2.43
C VAL A 94 -15.43 -0.99 -0.97
N GLU A 95 -16.36 -1.89 -0.68
CA GLU A 95 -16.78 -2.24 0.69
C GLU A 95 -15.61 -2.79 1.51
N GLN A 96 -14.79 -3.66 0.91
CA GLN A 96 -13.60 -4.19 1.57
C GLN A 96 -12.64 -3.08 1.96
N ILE A 97 -12.38 -2.09 1.09
CA ILE A 97 -11.47 -0.96 1.39
C ILE A 97 -12.08 -0.02 2.43
N GLY A 98 -13.39 0.20 2.35
CA GLY A 98 -14.12 1.17 3.17
C GLY A 98 -13.99 2.61 2.66
N PRO A 99 -14.43 3.60 3.45
CA PRO A 99 -14.33 5.01 3.07
C PRO A 99 -12.86 5.42 2.93
N VAL A 100 -12.56 6.18 1.87
CA VAL A 100 -11.21 6.65 1.52
C VAL A 100 -11.15 8.16 1.62
N ASP A 101 -10.29 8.69 2.48
CA ASP A 101 -10.06 10.13 2.60
C ASP A 101 -9.11 10.63 1.50
N ARG A 102 -8.12 9.81 1.12
CA ARG A 102 -7.17 10.17 0.06
C ARG A 102 -6.61 8.97 -0.68
N THR A 103 -6.46 9.13 -2.00
CA THR A 103 -5.75 8.19 -2.86
C THR A 103 -4.47 8.83 -3.40
N LEU A 104 -3.37 8.08 -3.38
CA LEU A 104 -2.10 8.39 -4.00
C LEU A 104 -1.78 7.34 -5.05
N HIS A 105 -1.59 7.79 -6.28
CA HIS A 105 -1.04 6.96 -7.34
C HIS A 105 0.48 7.11 -7.36
N LEU A 106 1.19 6.00 -7.20
CA LEU A 106 2.64 5.98 -7.31
C LEU A 106 3.04 6.21 -8.77
N PRO A 107 4.09 7.01 -9.03
CA PRO A 107 4.53 7.28 -10.38
C PRO A 107 5.02 5.99 -11.04
N PHE A 108 4.78 5.87 -12.34
CA PHE A 108 5.43 4.88 -13.20
C PHE A 108 6.67 5.56 -13.82
N PRO A 109 7.87 5.39 -13.25
CA PRO A 109 9.05 6.07 -13.78
C PRO A 109 9.38 5.52 -15.17
N SER A 110 9.30 6.38 -16.19
CA SER A 110 9.90 6.13 -17.49
C SER A 110 11.33 6.68 -17.48
N GLY A 111 12.32 5.81 -17.33
CA GLY A 111 13.74 6.18 -17.47
C GLY A 111 14.45 6.64 -16.19
N GLU A 112 13.82 6.65 -15.02
CA GLU A 112 14.54 6.82 -13.74
C GLU A 112 15.16 5.50 -13.27
N GLU A 113 16.23 5.61 -12.49
CA GLU A 113 16.81 4.48 -11.79
C GLU A 113 15.84 3.95 -10.72
N ARG A 114 15.61 2.63 -10.74
CA ARG A 114 14.64 1.94 -9.86
C ARG A 114 14.78 2.33 -8.39
N GLU A 115 16.00 2.39 -7.86
CA GLU A 115 16.23 2.73 -6.45
C GLU A 115 15.77 4.16 -6.12
N THR A 116 16.00 5.10 -7.03
CA THR A 116 15.56 6.49 -6.86
C THR A 116 14.04 6.57 -6.84
N ALA A 117 13.35 5.90 -7.77
CA ALA A 117 11.89 5.85 -7.80
C ALA A 117 11.30 5.21 -6.54
N VAL A 118 11.89 4.09 -6.07
CA VAL A 118 11.48 3.44 -4.82
C VAL A 118 11.65 4.37 -3.63
N ARG A 119 12.80 5.07 -3.53
CA ARG A 119 13.06 6.03 -2.46
C ARG A 119 12.07 7.20 -2.49
N GLN A 120 11.80 7.77 -3.66
CA GLN A 120 10.85 8.86 -3.81
C GLN A 120 9.41 8.44 -3.48
N GLY A 121 8.98 7.28 -3.98
CA GLY A 121 7.65 6.73 -3.69
C GLY A 121 7.45 6.47 -2.20
N TYR A 122 8.44 5.85 -1.54
CA TYR A 122 8.45 5.66 -0.09
C TYR A 122 8.24 6.98 0.68
N TRP A 123 9.04 8.01 0.37
CA TRP A 123 8.91 9.30 1.04
C TRP A 123 7.59 10.02 0.72
N THR A 124 7.05 9.83 -0.48
CA THR A 124 5.76 10.40 -0.87
C THR A 124 4.62 9.79 -0.05
N VAL A 125 4.64 8.48 0.18
CA VAL A 125 3.66 7.80 1.04
C VAL A 125 3.76 8.29 2.49
N LEU A 126 4.97 8.43 3.03
CA LEU A 126 5.15 8.94 4.39
C LEU A 126 4.69 10.39 4.54
N LYS A 127 4.95 11.23 3.53
CA LYS A 127 4.44 12.61 3.49
C LYS A 127 2.92 12.65 3.49
N LEU A 128 2.27 11.82 2.68
CA LEU A 128 0.81 11.69 2.69
C LEU A 128 0.30 11.30 4.09
N CYS A 129 0.88 10.27 4.70
CA CYS A 129 0.51 9.83 6.05
C CYS A 129 0.68 10.97 7.09
N ALA A 130 1.75 11.76 6.98
CA ALA A 130 1.99 12.89 7.86
C ALA A 130 0.98 14.02 7.64
N GLN A 131 0.66 14.35 6.39
CA GLN A 131 -0.32 15.38 6.02
C GLN A 131 -1.73 15.05 6.53
N LEU A 132 -2.08 13.76 6.53
CA LEU A 132 -3.34 13.26 7.08
C LEU A 132 -3.32 13.10 8.61
N GLY A 133 -2.19 13.37 9.27
CA GLY A 133 -2.06 13.17 10.72
C GLY A 133 -2.08 11.70 11.16
N MET A 134 -1.81 10.77 10.22
CA MET A 134 -1.73 9.33 10.48
C MET A 134 -0.46 8.97 11.26
N ILE A 135 0.61 9.75 11.06
CA ILE A 135 1.87 9.66 11.81
C ILE A 135 2.22 11.02 12.42
N SER A 136 2.88 11.01 13.58
CA SER A 136 3.49 12.22 14.14
C SER A 136 4.72 12.56 13.29
N GLY A 137 4.70 13.67 12.54
CA GLY A 137 5.69 14.05 11.53
C GLY A 137 7.14 14.31 12.01
N ARG A 138 7.61 13.67 13.09
CA ARG A 138 9.03 13.70 13.48
C ARG A 138 9.85 13.06 12.36
N GLY A 139 10.58 13.88 11.60
CA GLY A 139 11.46 13.44 10.52
C GLY A 139 10.90 13.59 9.09
N VAL A 140 9.70 14.16 8.91
CA VAL A 140 9.18 14.48 7.57
C VAL A 140 9.32 15.99 7.34
N SER A 141 10.34 16.41 6.60
CA SER A 141 10.47 17.81 6.17
C SER A 141 9.37 18.14 5.17
N MET A 142 8.47 19.03 5.57
CA MET A 142 7.52 19.70 4.68
C MET A 142 8.28 20.79 3.93
N PRO A 143 8.38 20.77 2.59
CA PRO A 143 8.79 21.95 1.86
C PRO A 143 7.69 23.01 2.05
N SER A 144 8.10 24.15 2.61
CA SER A 144 7.34 25.41 2.65
C SER A 144 7.24 26.03 1.27
#